data_AF-A0A1G4V3C6-F1
#
_entry.id   AF-A0A1G4V3C6-F1
#
_cell.length_a   1.000
_cell.length_b   1.000
_cell.length_c   1.000
_cell.angle_alpha   90.00
_cell.angle_beta   90.00
_cell.angle_gamma   90.00
#
_symmetry.space_group_name_H-M   'P 1'
#
loop_
_entity.id
_entity.type
_entity.pdbx_description
1 polymer ?
#
loop_
_entity_poly.entity_id
_entity_poly.type
_entity_poly.pdbx_seq_one_letter_code
_entity_poly.pdbx_strand_id
1 'polypeptide(L)'
;MLSKSQARAFFLGGTVVTFLIFIGLTIYSFMPANDQSNYSKIDKKVIRGKEIWESNNCMGCHTLLGEGGYYAPELTKVIDRRGEGYVKAVLMSPIPWAPKGRKMVKYNMNEADAEAVIAFLKWNGQIDLNGFDRVVSPLAKDNN
;
A
#
# COMPACT_ATOMS: atom_id res chain seq x y z
N MET A 1 33.68 21.70 25.80
CA MET A 1 33.54 21.15 24.42
C MET A 1 34.19 19.78 24.39
N LEU A 2 33.60 18.80 23.70
CA LEU A 2 34.22 17.46 23.55
C LEU A 2 35.50 17.58 22.71
N SER A 3 36.53 16.81 23.06
CA SER A 3 37.68 16.63 22.18
C SER A 3 37.29 15.88 20.91
N LYS A 4 38.13 15.91 19.87
CA LYS A 4 37.90 15.16 18.63
C LYS A 4 37.74 13.65 18.88
N SER A 5 38.54 13.08 19.80
CA SER A 5 38.45 11.66 20.14
C SER A 5 37.17 11.34 20.91
N GLN A 6 36.77 12.20 21.85
CA GLN A 6 35.52 12.06 22.60
C GLN A 6 34.30 12.15 21.68
N ALA A 7 34.29 13.12 20.74
CA ALA A 7 33.23 13.25 19.74
C ALA A 7 33.13 12.02 18.83
N ARG A 8 34.28 11.47 18.38
CA ARG A 8 34.31 10.24 17.56
C ARG A 8 33.79 9.03 18.34
N ALA A 9 34.21 8.87 19.59
CA ALA A 9 33.74 7.77 20.44
C ALA A 9 32.23 7.87 20.69
N PHE A 10 31.72 9.07 20.98
CA PHE A 10 30.30 9.33 21.15
C PHE A 10 29.50 8.99 19.89
N PHE A 11 29.95 9.44 18.71
CA PHE A 11 29.29 9.15 17.44
C PHE A 11 29.24 7.65 17.15
N LEU A 12 30.37 6.95 17.25
CA LEU A 12 30.43 5.51 16.98
C LEU A 12 29.63 4.71 18.00
N GLY A 13 29.76 5.00 19.29
CA GLY A 13 29.01 4.35 20.34
C GLY A 13 27.50 4.57 20.18
N GLY A 14 27.07 5.82 19.95
CA GLY A 14 25.68 6.15 19.69
C GLY A 14 25.13 5.44 18.45
N THR A 15 25.91 5.38 17.36
CA THR A 15 25.53 4.66 16.14
C THR A 15 25.35 3.17 16.39
N VAL A 16 26.27 2.52 17.13
CA VAL A 16 26.14 1.10 17.46
C VAL A 16 24.88 0.86 18.31
N VAL A 17 24.63 1.69 19.32
CA VAL A 17 23.45 1.57 20.18
C VAL A 17 22.15 1.73 19.38
N THR A 18 22.01 2.80 18.60
CA THR A 18 20.80 3.03 17.81
C THR A 18 20.60 1.97 16.72
N PHE A 19 21.68 1.48 16.12
CA PHE A 19 21.64 0.37 15.17
C PHE A 19 21.13 -0.91 15.82
N LEU A 20 21.65 -1.27 17.00
CA LEU A 20 21.18 -2.47 17.73
C LEU A 20 19.71 -2.35 18.15
N ILE A 21 19.28 -1.16 18.59
CA ILE A 21 17.86 -0.90 18.90
C ILE A 21 17.00 -1.07 17.65
N PHE A 22 17.42 -0.52 16.51
CA PHE A 22 16.72 -0.66 15.24
C PHE A 22 16.57 -2.13 14.83
N ILE A 23 17.64 -2.93 14.96
CA ILE A 23 17.57 -4.38 14.69
C ILE A 23 16.61 -5.08 15.64
N GLY A 24 16.67 -4.77 16.94
CA GLY A 24 15.74 -5.34 17.94
C GLY A 24 14.27 -5.02 17.64
N LEU A 25 13.98 -3.77 17.30
CA LEU A 25 12.63 -3.33 16.90
C LEU A 25 12.20 -3.96 15.57
N THR A 26 13.13 -4.14 14.62
CA THR A 26 12.85 -4.80 13.34
C THR A 26 12.42 -6.25 13.58
N ILE A 27 13.18 -7.00 14.38
CA ILE A 27 12.83 -8.38 14.76
C ILE A 27 11.46 -8.40 15.46
N TYR A 28 11.24 -7.47 16.40
CA TYR A 28 9.96 -7.34 17.09
C TYR A 28 8.80 -7.15 16.10
N SER A 29 8.93 -6.22 15.15
CA SER A 29 7.88 -5.94 14.15
C SER A 29 7.56 -7.14 13.24
N PHE A 30 8.52 -8.04 12.98
CA PHE A 30 8.30 -9.24 12.17
C PHE A 30 7.82 -10.47 12.98
N MET A 31 7.69 -10.38 14.31
CA MET A 31 7.22 -11.52 15.10
C MET A 31 5.75 -11.85 14.79
N PRO A 32 5.37 -13.15 14.72
CA PRO A 32 3.98 -13.56 14.47
C PRO A 32 2.95 -12.98 15.45
N ALA A 33 3.36 -12.72 16.70
CA ALA A 33 2.52 -12.10 17.72
C ALA A 33 2.09 -10.66 17.36
N ASN A 34 2.81 -10.00 16.45
CA ASN A 34 2.55 -8.64 15.99
C ASN A 34 2.00 -8.60 14.55
N ASP A 35 1.64 -9.74 13.95
CA ASP A 35 1.10 -9.75 12.58
C ASP A 35 -0.27 -9.05 12.52
N GLN A 36 -0.33 -7.96 11.74
CA GLN A 36 -1.54 -7.18 11.46
C GLN A 36 -2.06 -7.42 10.03
N SER A 37 -1.34 -8.20 9.21
CA SER A 37 -1.56 -8.28 7.76
C SER A 37 -2.50 -9.40 7.31
N ASN A 38 -2.93 -10.29 8.23
CA ASN A 38 -3.56 -11.56 7.88
C ASN A 38 -2.68 -12.39 6.91
N TYR A 39 -1.39 -12.55 7.22
CA TYR A 39 -0.43 -13.18 6.32
C TYR A 39 -0.87 -14.57 5.83
N SER A 40 -1.50 -15.36 6.71
CA SER A 40 -2.01 -16.69 6.40
C SER A 40 -3.11 -16.75 5.33
N LYS A 41 -3.72 -15.60 4.98
CA LYS A 41 -4.77 -15.48 3.96
C LYS A 41 -4.23 -15.10 2.58
N ILE A 42 -2.91 -15.00 2.41
CA ILE A 42 -2.30 -14.79 1.10
C ILE A 42 -2.41 -16.07 0.27
N ASP A 43 -3.19 -16.02 -0.80
CA ASP A 43 -3.32 -17.11 -1.77
C ASP A 43 -2.67 -16.75 -3.13
N LYS A 44 -2.77 -17.67 -4.10
CA LYS A 44 -2.21 -17.47 -5.44
C LYS A 44 -2.84 -16.28 -6.19
N LYS A 45 -4.12 -15.95 -5.93
CA LYS A 45 -4.79 -14.81 -6.55
C LYS A 45 -4.27 -13.48 -5.98
N VAL A 46 -4.08 -13.41 -4.66
CA VAL A 46 -3.48 -12.25 -3.99
C VAL A 46 -2.07 -11.99 -4.52
N ILE A 47 -1.25 -13.05 -4.64
CA ILE A 47 0.12 -12.95 -5.20
C ILE A 47 0.07 -12.43 -6.64
N ARG A 48 -0.78 -13.03 -7.49
CA ARG A 48 -0.94 -12.59 -8.89
C ARG A 48 -1.38 -11.13 -8.98
N GLY A 49 -2.32 -10.70 -8.14
CA GLY A 49 -2.77 -9.31 -8.08
C GLY A 49 -1.66 -8.33 -7.71
N LYS A 50 -0.79 -8.72 -6.77
CA LYS A 50 0.41 -7.96 -6.40
C LYS A 50 1.39 -7.83 -7.57
N GLU A 51 1.68 -8.93 -8.27
CA GLU A 51 2.55 -8.90 -9.46
C GLU A 51 2.02 -7.94 -10.53
N ILE A 52 0.71 -7.96 -10.77
CA ILE A 52 0.06 -7.05 -11.72
C ILE A 52 0.17 -5.60 -11.23
N TRP A 53 -0.10 -5.34 -9.95
CA TRP A 53 0.04 -4.02 -9.33
C TRP A 53 1.43 -3.42 -9.52
N GLU A 54 2.47 -4.22 -9.29
CA GLU A 54 3.88 -3.80 -9.39
C GLU A 54 4.33 -3.63 -10.84
N SER A 55 4.05 -4.62 -11.69
CA SER A 55 4.43 -4.58 -13.12
C SER A 55 3.78 -3.42 -13.89
N ASN A 56 2.60 -2.98 -13.45
CA ASN A 56 1.89 -1.84 -14.05
C ASN A 56 2.19 -0.50 -13.37
N ASN A 57 3.09 -0.49 -12.37
CA ASN A 57 3.46 0.68 -11.58
C ASN A 57 2.22 1.46 -11.06
N CYS A 58 1.21 0.74 -10.55
CA CYS A 58 -0.02 1.37 -10.07
C CYS A 58 0.26 2.39 -8.96
N MET A 59 1.24 2.11 -8.11
CA MET A 59 1.72 2.99 -7.04
C MET A 59 2.39 4.29 -7.57
N GLY A 60 2.80 4.34 -8.84
CA GLY A 60 3.30 5.57 -9.46
C GLY A 60 2.24 6.65 -9.60
N CYS A 61 0.95 6.29 -9.59
CA CYS A 61 -0.17 7.24 -9.62
C CYS A 61 -1.02 7.21 -8.36
N HIS A 62 -1.22 6.02 -7.77
CA HIS A 62 -2.07 5.80 -6.61
C HIS A 62 -1.23 5.63 -5.34
N THR A 63 -1.85 5.82 -4.18
CA THR A 63 -1.34 5.30 -2.92
C THR A 63 -1.99 3.98 -2.53
N LEU A 64 -1.25 3.15 -1.80
CA LEU A 64 -1.73 1.96 -1.10
C LEU A 64 -1.12 1.97 0.30
N LEU A 65 -1.94 1.75 1.32
CA LEU A 65 -1.61 1.95 2.74
C LEU A 65 -1.04 3.36 3.03
N GLY A 66 -1.45 4.35 2.24
CA GLY A 66 -0.95 5.73 2.34
C GLY A 66 0.36 6.03 1.59
N GLU A 67 1.00 5.04 0.99
CA GLU A 67 2.29 5.19 0.30
C GLU A 67 2.14 5.10 -1.22
N GLY A 68 2.80 6.00 -1.95
CA GLY A 68 2.80 6.04 -3.42
C GLY A 68 2.62 7.43 -4.02
N GLY A 69 2.01 7.49 -5.20
CA GLY A 69 1.73 8.71 -5.93
C GLY A 69 0.41 9.38 -5.51
N TYR A 70 0.39 10.71 -5.52
CA TYR A 70 -0.79 11.52 -5.16
C TYR A 70 -1.58 12.03 -6.38
N TYR A 71 -1.30 11.48 -7.56
CA TYR A 71 -2.01 11.83 -8.79
C TYR A 71 -3.41 11.20 -8.86
N ALA A 72 -3.62 10.04 -8.23
CA ALA A 72 -4.87 9.32 -8.24
C ALA A 72 -5.28 8.90 -6.82
N PRO A 73 -6.54 8.47 -6.60
CA PRO A 73 -7.03 8.17 -5.25
C PRO A 73 -6.25 7.03 -4.57
N GLU A 74 -6.17 7.09 -3.25
CA GLU A 74 -5.76 5.98 -2.36
C GLU A 74 -6.59 4.72 -2.67
N LEU A 75 -6.02 3.51 -2.63
CA LEU A 75 -6.70 2.26 -3.03
C LEU A 75 -6.91 1.18 -1.95
N THR A 76 -6.40 1.31 -0.74
CA THR A 76 -6.50 0.32 0.36
C THR A 76 -7.95 -0.11 0.60
N LYS A 77 -8.86 0.85 0.73
CA LYS A 77 -10.30 0.59 0.99
C LYS A 77 -11.15 0.76 -0.26
N VAL A 78 -10.58 0.62 -1.46
CA VAL A 78 -11.33 0.87 -2.70
C VAL A 78 -12.48 -0.10 -2.91
N ILE A 79 -12.32 -1.36 -2.50
CA ILE A 79 -13.38 -2.37 -2.59
C ILE A 79 -14.56 -1.97 -1.71
N ASP A 80 -14.32 -1.55 -0.47
CA ASP A 80 -15.37 -1.07 0.44
C ASP A 80 -16.04 0.21 -0.09
N ARG A 81 -15.26 1.13 -0.67
CA ARG A 81 -15.76 2.44 -1.15
C ARG A 81 -16.50 2.39 -2.49
N ARG A 82 -16.19 1.44 -3.37
CA ARG A 82 -16.68 1.42 -4.78
C ARG A 82 -17.31 0.10 -5.19
N GLY A 83 -17.03 -0.99 -4.49
CA GLY A 83 -17.46 -2.34 -4.85
C GLY A 83 -16.57 -2.99 -5.91
N GLU A 84 -16.54 -4.33 -5.90
CA GLU A 84 -15.72 -5.15 -6.81
C GLU A 84 -16.10 -4.93 -8.29
N GLY A 85 -17.40 -4.83 -8.59
CA GLY A 85 -17.89 -4.64 -9.96
C GLY A 85 -17.41 -3.35 -10.61
N TYR A 86 -17.34 -2.25 -9.86
CA TYR A 86 -16.79 -0.99 -10.35
C TYR A 86 -15.30 -1.13 -10.66
N VAL A 87 -14.53 -1.70 -9.73
CA VAL A 87 -13.07 -1.89 -9.92
C VAL A 87 -12.80 -2.82 -11.10
N LYS A 88 -13.57 -3.90 -11.25
CA LYS A 88 -13.48 -4.82 -12.40
C LYS A 88 -13.71 -4.09 -13.72
N ALA A 89 -14.77 -3.27 -13.81
CA ALA A 89 -15.07 -2.48 -15.00
C ALA A 89 -13.95 -1.50 -15.37
N VAL A 90 -13.32 -0.85 -14.39
CA VAL A 90 -12.18 0.06 -14.61
C VAL A 90 -10.97 -0.69 -15.16
N LEU A 91 -10.60 -1.82 -14.54
CA LEU A 91 -9.43 -2.62 -14.94
C LEU A 91 -9.59 -3.26 -16.32
N MET A 92 -10.81 -3.68 -16.65
CA MET A 92 -11.14 -4.31 -17.93
C MET A 92 -11.53 -3.29 -19.01
N SER A 93 -11.53 -1.99 -18.71
CA SER A 93 -11.92 -0.95 -19.65
C SER A 93 -11.10 -1.02 -20.95
N PRO A 94 -11.76 -1.06 -22.12
CA PRO A 94 -11.07 -1.07 -23.41
C PRO A 94 -10.58 0.32 -23.85
N ILE A 95 -10.75 1.35 -23.01
CA ILE A 95 -10.28 2.72 -23.21
C ILE A 95 -9.68 3.27 -21.91
N PRO A 96 -8.83 4.33 -21.98
CA PRO A 96 -8.31 4.99 -20.78
C PRO A 96 -9.44 5.47 -19.85
N TRP A 97 -9.29 5.27 -18.54
CA TRP A 97 -10.31 5.65 -17.56
C TRP A 97 -10.06 7.07 -17.04
N ALA A 98 -11.04 7.98 -17.19
CA ALA A 98 -10.86 9.39 -16.86
C ALA A 98 -12.16 10.13 -16.44
N PRO A 99 -12.90 9.66 -15.42
CA PRO A 99 -14.21 10.22 -15.06
C PRO A 99 -14.17 11.68 -14.60
N LYS A 100 -13.00 12.18 -14.18
CA LYS A 100 -12.78 13.57 -13.71
C LYS A 100 -11.55 14.22 -14.36
N GLY A 101 -11.23 13.85 -15.61
CA GLY A 101 -10.15 14.45 -16.39
C GLY A 101 -8.74 13.87 -16.17
N ARG A 102 -8.37 13.47 -14.94
CA ARG A 102 -7.13 12.69 -14.71
C ARG A 102 -7.26 11.32 -15.36
N LYS A 103 -6.21 10.89 -16.08
CA LYS A 103 -6.24 9.69 -16.94
C LYS A 103 -5.48 8.53 -16.31
N MET A 104 -6.15 7.40 -16.17
CA MET A 104 -5.55 6.09 -15.93
C MET A 104 -5.39 5.38 -17.28
N VAL A 105 -4.27 4.68 -17.48
CA VAL A 105 -3.99 3.99 -18.74
C VAL A 105 -5.01 2.87 -19.01
N LYS A 106 -5.15 2.49 -20.29
CA LYS A 106 -5.97 1.36 -20.69
C LYS A 106 -5.21 0.06 -20.40
N TYR A 107 -5.62 -0.66 -19.36
CA TYR A 107 -5.08 -2.00 -19.09
C TYR A 107 -5.77 -3.08 -19.92
N ASN A 108 -7.09 -2.98 -20.12
CA ASN A 108 -7.87 -3.99 -20.86
C ASN A 108 -7.59 -5.41 -20.37
N MET A 109 -7.58 -5.58 -19.04
CA MET A 109 -7.28 -6.86 -18.41
C MET A 109 -8.33 -7.89 -18.81
N ASN A 110 -7.92 -9.16 -18.88
CA ASN A 110 -8.87 -10.26 -18.89
C ASN A 110 -9.52 -10.39 -17.50
N GLU A 111 -10.58 -11.19 -17.43
CA GLU A 111 -11.35 -11.40 -16.20
C GLU A 111 -10.50 -11.97 -15.05
N ALA A 112 -9.62 -12.93 -15.32
CA ALA A 112 -8.80 -13.57 -14.31
C ALA A 112 -7.78 -12.61 -13.68
N ASP A 113 -7.13 -11.77 -14.49
CA ASP A 113 -6.17 -10.77 -14.02
C ASP A 113 -6.89 -9.65 -13.22
N ALA A 114 -8.07 -9.20 -13.68
CA ALA A 114 -8.86 -8.22 -12.95
C ALA A 114 -9.31 -8.76 -11.58
N GLU A 115 -9.74 -10.02 -11.52
CA GLU A 115 -10.08 -10.68 -10.25
C GLU A 115 -8.88 -10.85 -9.33
N ALA A 116 -7.70 -11.13 -9.86
CA ALA A 116 -6.49 -11.21 -9.06
C ALA A 116 -6.14 -9.86 -8.42
N VAL A 117 -6.22 -8.76 -9.18
CA VAL A 117 -6.01 -7.40 -8.64
C VAL A 117 -7.06 -7.07 -7.58
N ILE A 118 -8.33 -7.44 -7.79
CA ILE A 118 -9.39 -7.27 -6.79
C ILE A 118 -9.09 -8.07 -5.52
N ALA A 119 -8.64 -9.32 -5.64
CA ALA A 119 -8.27 -10.15 -4.50
C ALA A 119 -7.12 -9.52 -3.70
N PHE A 120 -6.10 -8.99 -4.39
CA PHE A 120 -5.01 -8.25 -3.76
C PHE A 120 -5.49 -7.00 -3.03
N LEU A 121 -6.31 -6.16 -3.67
CA LEU A 121 -6.85 -4.95 -3.04
C LEU A 121 -7.76 -5.29 -1.85
N LYS A 122 -8.55 -6.35 -1.95
CA LYS A 122 -9.39 -6.84 -0.85
C LYS A 122 -8.56 -7.32 0.34
N TRP A 123 -7.48 -8.07 0.09
CA TRP A 123 -6.57 -8.50 1.14
C TRP A 123 -5.92 -7.30 1.85
N ASN A 124 -5.42 -6.30 1.09
CA ASN A 124 -4.87 -5.07 1.67
C ASN A 124 -5.92 -4.30 2.48
N GLY A 125 -7.16 -4.25 2.01
CA GLY A 125 -8.27 -3.63 2.72
C GLY A 125 -8.61 -4.29 4.06
N GLN A 126 -8.09 -5.48 4.37
CA GLN A 126 -8.32 -6.18 5.63
C GLN A 126 -7.12 -6.10 6.60
N ILE A 127 -6.04 -5.43 6.23
CA ILE A 127 -4.90 -5.17 7.12
C ILE A 127 -5.37 -4.26 8.26
N ASP A 128 -5.01 -4.60 9.50
CA ASP A 128 -5.18 -3.70 10.63
C ASP A 128 -4.11 -2.60 10.59
N LEU A 129 -4.54 -1.39 10.28
CA LEU A 129 -3.67 -0.22 10.14
C LEU A 129 -3.78 0.71 11.35
N ASN A 130 -4.16 0.20 12.52
CA ASN A 130 -4.22 0.94 13.77
C ASN A 130 -5.08 2.21 13.69
N GLY A 131 -6.21 2.15 12.98
CA GLY A 131 -7.13 3.29 12.80
C GLY A 131 -6.88 4.15 11.54
N PHE A 132 -6.12 3.65 10.56
CA PHE A 132 -6.12 4.18 9.17
C PHE A 132 -7.37 3.69 8.40
N ASP A 133 -8.54 3.80 9.02
CA ASP A 133 -9.84 3.41 8.48
C ASP A 133 -10.72 4.61 8.15
N ARG A 134 -10.40 5.79 8.71
CA ARG A 134 -11.04 7.04 8.32
C ARG A 134 -10.85 7.22 6.83
N VAL A 135 -11.92 7.62 6.15
CA VAL A 135 -11.86 8.16 4.79
C VAL A 135 -11.07 9.48 4.87
N VAL A 136 -9.74 9.41 5.01
CA VAL A 136 -8.84 10.58 5.04
C VAL A 136 -8.55 10.99 3.60
N SER A 137 -9.61 11.36 2.90
CA SER A 137 -9.46 12.18 1.70
C SER A 137 -10.03 13.54 2.05
N PRO A 138 -9.21 14.59 2.14
CA PRO A 138 -9.69 15.98 2.15
C PRO A 138 -10.56 16.31 0.92
N LEU A 139 -10.54 15.44 -0.11
CA LEU A 139 -11.35 15.52 -1.33
C LEU A 139 -12.60 14.63 -1.31
N ALA A 140 -12.74 13.75 -0.29
CA ALA A 140 -14.00 13.10 0.02
C ALA A 140 -14.78 14.09 0.88
N LYS A 141 -15.37 15.10 0.22
CA LYS A 141 -16.45 15.82 0.87
C LYS A 141 -17.56 14.80 1.09
N ASP A 142 -17.89 14.59 2.35
CA ASP A 142 -19.17 14.03 2.76
C ASP A 142 -20.25 14.83 2.00
N ASN A 143 -21.13 14.12 1.28
CA ASN A 143 -22.15 14.62 0.36
C ASN A 143 -21.72 14.73 -1.12
N ASN A 144 -21.90 13.63 -1.83
CA ASN A 144 -22.47 13.56 -3.19
C ASN A 144 -22.99 12.15 -3.46
#